data_AF-A0A1Y1KHI2-F1
#
_entry.id   AF-A0A1Y1KHI2-F1
#
_cell.length_a   1.000
_cell.length_b   1.000
_cell.length_c   1.000
_cell.angle_alpha   90.00
_cell.angle_beta   90.00
_cell.angle_gamma   90.00
#
_symmetry.space_group_name_H-M   'P 1'
#
loop_
_entity.id
_entity.type
_entity.pdbx_description
1 polymer ?
#
loop_
_entity_poly.entity_id
_entity_poly.type
_entity_poly.pdbx_seq_one_letter_code
_entity_poly.pdbx_strand_id
1 'polypeptide(L)'
;MAGVFTKLLRNSQLQNKLTCGSTQSRKYASRVVAKNPVVEMDGDEMTRIIWEKIKERLIFPYVKVECLYYDLGLPHRDQTNDQVTIDAAHAIKEHNVGIKCATITPDEQRVEEFNLKKMWPSPNGTIRNILGGTVFREPILCKNIPKLVPGWTYPIIIGRHAHGDQYKATDIIVDKPGKTSRQRHNGLIGLRTDYGCNRLGRISLHI
;
A
#
# COMPACT_ATOMS: atom_id res chain seq x y z
N MET A 1 16.30 73.85 45.24
CA MET A 1 15.72 73.36 43.97
C MET A 1 15.71 71.84 44.02
N ALA A 2 14.51 71.25 43.89
CA ALA A 2 14.17 69.82 43.79
C ALA A 2 14.63 68.88 44.94
N GLY A 3 13.73 68.70 45.92
CA GLY A 3 13.81 67.69 46.96
C GLY A 3 13.21 66.34 46.55
N VAL A 4 14.01 65.32 46.79
CA VAL A 4 13.74 63.95 47.25
C VAL A 4 12.27 63.58 47.56
N PHE A 5 11.82 62.52 46.88
CA PHE A 5 10.91 61.44 47.32
C PHE A 5 9.77 61.77 48.30
N THR A 6 8.51 61.59 47.86
CA THR A 6 7.57 60.51 48.28
C THR A 6 6.11 60.95 48.10
N LYS A 7 5.36 60.23 47.24
CA LYS A 7 3.88 59.98 47.20
C LYS A 7 3.56 59.67 45.73
N LEU A 8 3.03 58.50 45.36
CA LEU A 8 1.78 57.93 45.83
C LEU A 8 1.76 56.42 45.60
N LEU A 9 1.41 55.69 46.66
CA LEU A 9 0.70 54.43 46.57
C LEU A 9 -0.63 54.65 45.82
N ARG A 10 -0.90 53.85 44.78
CA ARG A 10 -2.19 53.15 44.62
C ARG A 10 -2.20 52.26 43.38
N ASN A 11 -2.79 51.08 43.59
CA ASN A 11 -3.40 50.17 42.64
C ASN A 11 -2.49 49.18 41.91
N SER A 12 -2.08 48.21 42.73
CA SER A 12 -2.18 46.78 42.43
C SER A 12 -3.33 46.38 41.50
N GLN A 13 -3.08 45.35 40.70
CA GLN A 13 -4.04 44.54 39.91
C GLN A 13 -4.26 44.96 38.45
N LEU A 14 -3.20 44.84 37.65
CA LEU A 14 -3.30 44.42 36.26
C LEU A 14 -2.57 43.07 36.11
N GLN A 15 -3.16 42.02 36.68
CA GLN A 15 -2.94 40.67 36.19
C GLN A 15 -4.13 40.35 35.30
N ASN A 16 -3.87 40.25 34.00
CA ASN A 16 -4.82 39.73 33.02
C ASN A 16 -5.23 38.32 33.44
N LYS A 17 -6.39 38.19 34.09
CA LYS A 17 -7.14 36.94 34.21
C LYS A 17 -7.55 36.55 32.79
N LEU A 18 -6.74 35.70 32.17
CA LEU A 18 -7.18 34.85 31.06
C LEU A 18 -8.38 34.08 31.58
N THR A 19 -9.56 34.51 31.18
CA THR A 19 -10.82 33.86 31.49
C THR A 19 -10.81 32.48 30.84
N CYS A 20 -10.88 31.48 31.72
CA CYS A 20 -11.38 30.13 31.50
C CYS A 20 -11.70 29.81 30.03
N GLY A 21 -10.68 29.40 29.28
CA GLY A 21 -10.92 28.56 28.12
C GLY A 21 -11.48 27.27 28.69
N SER A 22 -12.80 27.09 28.57
CA SER A 22 -13.45 25.81 28.86
C SER A 22 -12.59 24.75 28.17
N THR A 23 -11.92 23.91 28.95
CA THR A 23 -11.46 22.62 28.48
C THR A 23 -12.73 21.90 28.08
N GLN A 24 -13.12 22.06 26.81
CA GLN A 24 -13.96 21.10 26.16
C GLN A 24 -13.13 19.82 26.16
N SER A 25 -13.18 19.10 27.28
CA SER A 25 -13.05 17.66 27.29
C SER A 25 -14.16 17.20 26.36
N ARG A 26 -13.87 17.22 25.06
CA ARG A 26 -14.63 16.46 24.09
C ARG A 26 -14.55 15.06 24.66
N LYS A 27 -15.64 14.59 25.26
CA LYS A 27 -15.87 13.18 25.50
C LYS A 27 -15.81 12.56 24.11
N TYR A 28 -14.60 12.24 23.64
CA TYR A 28 -14.44 11.28 22.58
C TYR A 28 -15.14 10.05 23.13
N ALA A 29 -16.24 9.67 22.48
CA ALA A 29 -16.92 8.43 22.76
C ALA A 29 -15.86 7.34 22.95
N SER A 30 -16.08 6.43 23.89
CA SER A 30 -15.23 5.25 24.08
C SER A 30 -14.95 4.65 22.70
N ARG A 31 -13.69 4.73 22.25
CA ARG A 31 -13.29 4.22 20.94
C ARG A 31 -13.65 2.75 20.86
N VAL A 32 -14.08 2.28 19.70
CA VAL A 32 -14.24 0.86 19.45
C VAL A 32 -12.88 0.19 19.59
N VAL A 33 -12.74 -0.74 20.52
CA VAL A 33 -11.46 -1.42 20.77
C VAL A 33 -11.41 -2.69 19.93
N ALA A 34 -10.46 -2.76 19.01
CA ALA A 34 -10.18 -3.99 18.29
C ALA A 34 -9.43 -4.96 19.20
N LYS A 35 -9.85 -6.23 19.20
CA LYS A 35 -9.23 -7.28 20.03
C LYS A 35 -7.86 -7.72 19.49
N ASN A 36 -7.75 -7.81 18.17
CA ASN A 36 -6.56 -8.31 17.48
C ASN A 36 -5.90 -7.18 16.69
N PRO A 37 -4.58 -7.25 16.46
CA PRO A 37 -3.90 -6.31 15.59
C PRO A 37 -4.31 -6.50 14.12
N VAL A 38 -4.02 -5.48 13.32
CA VAL A 38 -4.16 -5.51 11.86
C VAL A 38 -2.80 -5.21 11.24
N VAL A 39 -2.45 -5.92 10.17
CA VAL A 39 -1.24 -5.61 9.39
C VAL A 39 -1.51 -4.42 8.50
N GLU A 40 -0.73 -3.36 8.67
CA GLU A 40 -0.80 -2.16 7.86
C GLU A 40 0.36 -2.14 6.87
N MET A 41 0.04 -2.08 5.58
CA MET A 41 1.03 -1.92 4.51
C MET A 41 0.88 -0.54 3.87
N ASP A 42 1.85 0.34 4.11
CA ASP A 42 1.87 1.68 3.51
C ASP A 42 2.25 1.62 2.02
N GLY A 43 2.11 2.75 1.31
CA GLY A 43 2.19 2.82 -0.14
C GLY A 43 2.97 4.01 -0.66
N ASP A 44 2.64 4.41 -1.89
CA ASP A 44 3.37 5.40 -2.67
C ASP A 44 2.48 6.58 -3.13
N GLU A 45 3.14 7.64 -3.60
CA GLU A 45 2.55 8.80 -4.29
C GLU A 45 1.33 9.41 -3.54
N MET A 46 0.28 9.79 -4.29
CA MET A 46 -0.92 10.40 -3.73
C MET A 46 -1.65 9.48 -2.75
N THR A 47 -1.57 8.16 -2.95
CA THR A 47 -2.26 7.21 -2.07
C THR A 47 -1.66 7.18 -0.67
N ARG A 48 -0.34 7.35 -0.53
CA ARG A 48 0.32 7.48 0.79
C ARG A 48 -0.21 8.67 1.59
N ILE A 49 -0.34 9.83 0.94
CA ILE A 49 -0.86 11.05 1.57
C ILE A 49 -2.34 10.92 1.96
N ILE A 50 -3.15 10.31 1.10
CA ILE A 50 -4.57 10.06 1.39
C ILE A 50 -4.71 9.04 2.54
N TRP A 51 -3.85 8.01 2.55
CA TRP A 51 -3.86 6.96 3.57
C TRP A 51 -3.62 7.51 4.97
N GLU A 52 -2.63 8.38 5.14
CA GLU A 52 -2.39 9.09 6.39
C GLU A 52 -3.63 9.86 6.86
N LYS A 53 -4.25 10.65 5.96
CA LYS A 53 -5.46 11.43 6.28
C LYS A 53 -6.66 10.54 6.66
N ILE A 54 -6.82 9.38 6.02
CA ILE A 54 -7.89 8.42 6.36
C ILE A 54 -7.66 7.90 7.79
N LYS A 55 -6.45 7.44 8.11
CA LYS A 55 -6.13 6.92 9.44
C LYS A 55 -6.39 7.95 10.54
N GLU A 56 -5.87 9.16 10.36
CA GLU A 56 -5.94 10.22 11.37
C GLU A 56 -7.34 10.79 11.58
N ARG A 57 -8.11 10.97 10.49
CA ARG A 57 -9.40 11.67 10.56
C ARG A 57 -10.59 10.73 10.68
N LEU A 58 -10.50 9.52 10.13
CA LEU A 58 -11.64 8.62 9.99
C LEU A 58 -11.51 7.33 10.80
N ILE A 59 -10.29 6.89 11.16
CA ILE A 59 -10.08 5.63 11.88
C ILE A 59 -9.74 5.87 13.35
N PHE A 60 -8.56 6.42 13.64
CA PHE A 60 -8.02 6.53 15.00
C PHE A 60 -8.83 7.40 16.00
N PRO A 61 -9.64 8.40 15.57
CA PRO A 61 -10.53 9.09 16.48
C PRO A 61 -11.65 8.19 17.02
N TYR A 62 -12.02 7.13 16.29
CA TYR A 62 -13.18 6.29 16.56
C TYR A 62 -12.83 4.85 16.92
N VAL A 63 -11.66 4.35 16.48
CA VAL A 63 -11.22 2.96 16.65
C VAL A 63 -9.84 2.93 17.31
N LYS A 64 -9.71 2.17 18.38
CA LYS A 64 -8.42 1.79 18.99
C LYS A 64 -8.03 0.43 18.44
N VAL A 65 -7.09 0.40 17.50
CA VAL A 65 -6.56 -0.81 16.86
C VAL A 65 -5.04 -0.75 16.85
N GLU A 66 -4.40 -1.87 17.16
CA GLU A 66 -2.97 -2.04 17.01
C GLU A 66 -2.65 -2.30 15.53
N CYS A 67 -1.74 -1.51 14.96
CA CYS A 67 -1.34 -1.61 13.57
C CYS A 67 0.11 -2.11 13.51
N LEU A 68 0.30 -3.31 12.97
CA LEU A 68 1.62 -3.86 12.68
C LEU A 68 2.07 -3.26 11.36
N TYR A 69 2.93 -2.26 11.43
CA TYR A 69 3.25 -1.38 10.30
C TYR A 69 4.40 -1.91 9.44
N TYR A 70 4.18 -1.95 8.14
CA TYR A 70 5.15 -2.31 7.10
C TYR A 70 5.14 -1.25 6.01
N ASP A 71 6.27 -0.58 5.77
CA ASP A 71 6.37 0.41 4.71
C ASP A 71 6.65 -0.28 3.36
N LEU A 72 5.63 -0.45 2.52
CA LEU A 72 5.82 -0.99 1.16
C LEU A 72 6.08 0.11 0.12
N GLY A 73 6.39 1.33 0.57
CA GLY A 73 6.86 2.40 -0.29
C GLY A 73 8.11 1.97 -1.05
N LEU A 74 8.20 2.36 -2.32
CA LEU A 74 9.26 1.95 -3.23
C LEU A 74 10.68 2.22 -2.67
N PRO A 75 10.98 3.36 -2.01
CA PRO A 75 12.30 3.56 -1.41
C PRO A 75 12.63 2.54 -0.31
N HIS A 76 11.67 2.20 0.55
CA HIS A 76 11.91 1.25 1.64
C HIS A 76 12.01 -0.20 1.14
N ARG A 77 11.22 -0.55 0.13
CA ARG A 77 11.39 -1.83 -0.57
C ARG A 77 12.76 -1.95 -1.20
N ASP A 78 13.25 -0.91 -1.87
CA ASP A 78 14.60 -0.94 -2.43
C ASP A 78 15.69 -1.08 -1.34
N GLN A 79 15.57 -0.33 -0.23
CA GLN A 79 16.48 -0.43 0.91
C GLN A 79 16.54 -1.84 1.49
N THR A 80 15.39 -2.49 1.68
CA THR A 80 15.26 -3.83 2.30
C THR A 80 15.43 -4.98 1.31
N ASN A 81 15.78 -4.70 0.05
CA ASN A 81 15.82 -5.67 -1.02
C ASN A 81 14.49 -6.43 -1.22
N ASP A 82 13.38 -5.72 -1.03
CA ASP A 82 11.99 -6.18 -1.08
C ASP A 82 11.60 -7.19 0.02
N GLN A 83 12.45 -7.38 1.03
CA GLN A 83 12.16 -8.27 2.17
C GLN A 83 10.94 -7.80 2.96
N VAL A 84 10.73 -6.48 3.11
CA VAL A 84 9.57 -5.92 3.81
C VAL A 84 8.22 -6.39 3.22
N THR A 85 8.17 -6.61 1.91
CA THR A 85 6.97 -7.13 1.21
C THR A 85 6.67 -8.57 1.61
N ILE A 86 7.72 -9.39 1.78
CA ILE A 86 7.61 -10.80 2.19
C ILE A 86 7.19 -10.86 3.66
N ASP A 87 7.84 -10.07 4.51
CA ASP A 87 7.57 -10.00 5.95
C ASP A 87 6.12 -9.57 6.22
N ALA A 88 5.64 -8.56 5.51
CA ALA A 88 4.25 -8.11 5.58
C ALA A 88 3.27 -9.24 5.20
N ALA A 89 3.57 -10.02 4.16
CA ALA A 89 2.73 -11.15 3.74
C ALA A 89 2.68 -12.27 4.80
N HIS A 90 3.81 -12.55 5.48
CA HIS A 90 3.85 -13.51 6.58
C HIS A 90 3.10 -13.00 7.82
N ALA A 91 3.21 -11.71 8.14
CA ALA A 91 2.44 -11.10 9.21
C ALA A 91 0.92 -11.21 8.94
N ILE A 92 0.48 -11.08 7.69
CA ILE A 92 -0.93 -11.29 7.34
C ILE A 92 -1.35 -12.74 7.59
N LYS A 93 -0.49 -13.72 7.31
CA LYS A 93 -0.81 -15.13 7.63
C LYS A 93 -0.98 -15.34 9.14
N GLU A 94 -0.17 -14.68 9.95
CA GLU A 94 -0.23 -14.79 11.41
C GLU A 94 -1.46 -14.08 11.99
N HIS A 95 -1.73 -12.85 11.53
CA HIS A 95 -2.76 -11.99 12.11
C HIS A 95 -4.08 -11.95 11.31
N ASN A 96 -4.16 -12.70 10.21
CA ASN A 96 -5.32 -12.91 9.33
C ASN A 96 -5.80 -11.68 8.52
N VAL A 97 -5.60 -10.47 9.02
CA VAL A 97 -6.13 -9.24 8.41
C VAL A 97 -4.99 -8.31 8.02
N GLY A 98 -4.98 -7.92 6.75
CA GLY A 98 -4.07 -6.90 6.22
C GLY A 98 -4.83 -5.81 5.47
N ILE A 99 -4.40 -4.56 5.65
CA ILE A 99 -4.88 -3.41 4.89
C ILE A 99 -3.70 -2.82 4.12
N LYS A 100 -3.88 -2.65 2.82
CA LYS A 100 -2.80 -2.28 1.90
C LYS A 100 -3.11 -1.00 1.14
N CYS A 101 -2.18 -0.05 1.18
CA CYS A 101 -2.15 1.12 0.32
C CYS A 101 -1.59 0.76 -1.09
N ALA A 102 -1.92 1.57 -2.10
CA ALA A 102 -1.41 1.33 -3.45
C ALA A 102 0.10 1.59 -3.52
N THR A 103 0.80 0.76 -4.30
CA THR A 103 2.27 0.73 -4.37
C THR A 103 2.72 0.75 -5.83
N ILE A 104 3.81 1.45 -6.13
CA ILE A 104 4.44 1.45 -7.45
C ILE A 104 4.96 0.04 -7.77
N THR A 105 4.72 -0.43 -8.99
CA THR A 105 5.48 -1.56 -9.55
C THR A 105 6.45 -0.94 -10.56
N PRO A 106 7.77 -0.91 -10.28
CA PRO A 106 8.71 -0.14 -11.09
C PRO A 106 8.87 -0.77 -12.48
N ASP A 107 8.87 0.08 -13.49
CA ASP A 107 9.34 -0.21 -14.85
C ASP A 107 10.74 0.41 -15.04
N GLU A 108 11.30 0.33 -16.25
CA GLU A 108 12.62 0.90 -16.56
C GLU A 108 12.70 2.39 -16.23
N GLN A 109 11.64 3.15 -16.50
CA GLN A 109 11.59 4.58 -16.21
C GLN A 109 11.62 4.84 -14.70
N ARG A 110 10.86 4.07 -13.90
CA ARG A 110 10.86 4.20 -12.45
C ARG A 110 12.18 3.75 -11.82
N VAL A 111 12.90 2.81 -12.43
CA VAL A 111 14.26 2.43 -12.00
C VAL A 111 15.21 3.62 -12.11
N GLU A 112 15.15 4.37 -13.21
CA GLU A 112 15.95 5.58 -13.40
C GLU A 112 15.50 6.72 -12.47
N GLU A 113 14.19 6.98 -12.37
CA GLU A 113 13.63 8.05 -11.55
C GLU A 113 14.00 7.92 -10.06
N PHE A 114 13.93 6.70 -9.53
CA PHE A 114 14.18 6.42 -8.11
C PHE A 114 15.59 5.87 -7.84
N ASN A 115 16.43 5.74 -8.86
CA ASN A 115 17.77 5.15 -8.78
C ASN A 115 17.77 3.78 -8.05
N LEU A 116 16.87 2.89 -8.49
CA LEU A 116 16.65 1.60 -7.84
C LEU A 116 17.79 0.62 -8.13
N LYS A 117 18.05 -0.29 -7.18
CA LYS A 117 19.03 -1.38 -7.37
C LYS A 117 18.66 -2.32 -8.53
N LYS A 118 17.36 -2.55 -8.72
CA LYS A 118 16.78 -3.35 -9.80
C LYS A 118 15.28 -3.12 -9.92
N MET A 119 14.70 -3.68 -10.98
CA MET A 119 13.25 -3.73 -11.18
C MET A 119 12.64 -4.75 -10.20
N TRP A 120 12.09 -4.25 -9.08
CA TRP A 120 11.44 -5.08 -8.07
C TRP A 120 10.10 -5.65 -8.56
N PRO A 121 9.73 -6.88 -8.16
CA PRO A 121 8.44 -7.46 -8.50
C PRO A 121 7.30 -6.66 -7.87
N SER A 122 6.08 -6.85 -8.40
CA SER A 122 4.90 -6.18 -7.85
C SER A 122 4.61 -6.69 -6.42
N PRO A 123 4.50 -5.81 -5.41
CA PRO A 123 4.17 -6.24 -4.04
C PRO A 123 2.86 -7.00 -3.97
N ASN A 124 1.89 -6.61 -4.79
CA ASN A 124 0.60 -7.30 -4.87
C ASN A 124 0.76 -8.75 -5.37
N GLY A 125 1.67 -8.99 -6.31
CA GLY A 125 1.97 -10.33 -6.81
C GLY A 125 2.64 -11.18 -5.73
N THR A 126 3.67 -10.65 -5.08
CA THR A 126 4.38 -11.31 -3.97
C THR A 126 3.42 -11.71 -2.84
N ILE A 127 2.60 -10.78 -2.35
CA ILE A 127 1.64 -11.04 -1.27
C ILE A 127 0.63 -12.12 -1.68
N ARG A 128 0.05 -12.03 -2.89
CA ARG A 128 -0.91 -13.03 -3.38
C ARG A 128 -0.29 -14.42 -3.55
N ASN A 129 0.95 -14.49 -4.01
CA ASN A 129 1.66 -15.76 -4.15
C ASN A 129 1.92 -16.42 -2.80
N ILE A 130 2.20 -15.63 -1.77
CA ILE A 130 2.43 -16.13 -0.40
C ILE A 130 1.10 -16.55 0.24
N LEU A 131 0.07 -15.70 0.19
CA LEU A 131 -1.22 -15.95 0.85
C LEU A 131 -2.09 -16.99 0.11
N GLY A 132 -2.05 -16.98 -1.22
CA GLY A 132 -3.01 -17.69 -2.07
C GLY A 132 -4.42 -17.05 -2.03
N GLY A 133 -5.34 -17.62 -2.80
CA GLY A 133 -6.77 -17.30 -2.74
C GLY A 133 -7.34 -16.60 -3.97
N THR A 134 -8.50 -15.97 -3.77
CA THR A 134 -9.29 -15.30 -4.81
C THR A 134 -9.46 -13.83 -4.44
N VAL A 135 -9.21 -12.93 -5.39
CA VAL A 135 -9.46 -11.49 -5.22
C VAL A 135 -10.87 -11.18 -5.71
N PHE A 136 -11.75 -10.76 -4.81
CA PHE A 136 -13.06 -10.24 -5.16
C PHE A 136 -12.99 -8.73 -5.42
N ARG A 137 -13.58 -8.28 -6.53
CA ARG A 137 -13.73 -6.86 -6.86
C ARG A 137 -15.21 -6.54 -7.01
N GLU A 138 -15.67 -5.60 -6.20
CA GLU A 138 -17.05 -5.13 -6.17
C GLU A 138 -17.09 -3.60 -6.39
N PRO A 139 -18.03 -3.10 -7.21
CA PRO A 139 -18.21 -1.66 -7.38
C PRO A 139 -18.90 -1.01 -6.17
N ILE A 140 -18.44 0.17 -5.77
CA ILE A 140 -19.16 1.03 -4.83
C ILE A 140 -20.19 1.85 -5.63
N LEU A 141 -21.48 1.55 -5.46
CA LEU A 141 -22.55 2.18 -6.23
C LEU A 141 -23.02 3.49 -5.59
N CYS A 142 -22.95 4.58 -6.34
CA CYS A 142 -23.47 5.89 -5.95
C CYS A 142 -24.72 6.21 -6.78
N LYS A 143 -25.86 6.51 -6.12
CA LYS A 143 -27.15 6.76 -6.79
C LYS A 143 -27.10 7.91 -7.81
N ASN A 144 -26.21 8.87 -7.61
CA ASN A 144 -26.03 10.06 -8.44
C ASN A 144 -24.99 9.89 -9.56
N ILE A 145 -24.34 8.73 -9.68
CA ILE A 145 -23.35 8.47 -10.73
C ILE A 145 -23.96 7.53 -11.77
N PRO A 146 -24.15 7.97 -13.04
CA PRO A 146 -24.69 7.11 -14.09
C PRO A 146 -23.71 5.98 -14.42
N LYS A 147 -24.27 4.80 -14.73
CA LYS A 147 -23.49 3.61 -15.11
C LYS A 147 -23.17 3.64 -16.60
N LEU A 148 -21.98 3.18 -16.97
CA LEU A 148 -21.56 3.08 -18.37
C LEU A 148 -22.47 2.14 -19.17
N VAL A 149 -22.88 1.02 -18.56
CA VAL A 149 -23.88 0.10 -19.12
C VAL A 149 -25.19 0.30 -18.36
N PRO A 150 -26.19 0.97 -18.95
CA PRO A 150 -27.42 1.34 -18.24
C PRO A 150 -28.23 0.14 -17.73
N GLY A 151 -28.16 -1.00 -18.42
CA GLY A 151 -28.87 -2.23 -18.06
C GLY A 151 -28.33 -2.94 -16.81
N TRP A 152 -27.17 -2.54 -16.29
CA TRP A 152 -26.63 -3.12 -15.06
C TRP A 152 -27.35 -2.55 -13.84
N THR A 153 -28.45 -3.18 -13.45
CA THR A 153 -29.26 -2.78 -12.29
C THR A 153 -28.67 -3.26 -10.96
N TYR A 154 -27.93 -4.37 -10.98
CA TYR A 154 -27.28 -4.99 -9.83
C TYR A 154 -25.75 -4.93 -9.93
N PRO A 155 -25.01 -4.95 -8.81
CA PRO A 155 -23.55 -5.02 -8.83
C PRO A 155 -23.08 -6.35 -9.43
N ILE A 156 -21.98 -6.30 -10.17
CA ILE A 156 -21.28 -7.47 -10.68
C ILE A 156 -19.98 -7.61 -9.89
N ILE A 157 -19.79 -8.76 -9.25
CA ILE A 157 -18.60 -9.07 -8.48
C ILE A 157 -17.70 -9.98 -9.30
N ILE A 158 -16.45 -9.58 -9.47
CA ILE A 158 -15.45 -10.38 -10.19
C ILE A 158 -14.61 -11.12 -9.16
N GLY A 159 -14.74 -12.46 -9.14
CA GLY A 159 -13.84 -13.36 -8.44
C GLY A 159 -12.64 -13.68 -9.33
N ARG A 160 -11.50 -13.06 -9.05
CA ARG A 160 -10.27 -13.25 -9.83
C ARG A 160 -9.35 -14.24 -9.13
N HIS A 161 -8.97 -15.32 -9.82
CA HIS A 161 -7.91 -16.22 -9.37
C HIS A 161 -6.58 -15.44 -9.23
N ALA A 162 -6.01 -15.47 -8.03
CA ALA A 162 -4.90 -14.59 -7.65
C ALA A 162 -3.53 -15.26 -7.72
N HIS A 163 -3.42 -16.45 -8.33
CA HIS A 163 -2.22 -17.28 -8.34
C HIS A 163 -1.88 -17.78 -9.74
N GLY A 164 -0.58 -17.75 -10.09
CA GLY A 164 -0.08 -18.36 -11.33
C GLY A 164 -0.21 -17.48 -12.58
N ASP A 165 -0.32 -18.13 -13.74
CA ASP A 165 -0.45 -17.52 -15.06
C ASP A 165 0.68 -16.50 -15.36
N GLN A 166 0.33 -15.36 -15.96
CA GLN A 166 1.25 -14.27 -16.28
C GLN A 166 1.99 -13.70 -15.06
N TYR A 167 1.44 -13.87 -13.85
CA TYR A 167 2.04 -13.36 -12.61
C TYR A 167 3.14 -14.26 -12.04
N LYS A 168 3.31 -15.46 -12.60
CA LYS A 168 4.39 -16.40 -12.29
C LYS A 168 5.10 -16.89 -13.55
N ALA A 169 4.96 -16.15 -14.64
CA ALA A 169 5.54 -16.51 -15.92
C ALA A 169 7.06 -16.32 -15.93
N THR A 170 7.74 -17.12 -16.74
CA THR A 170 9.13 -16.88 -17.08
C THR A 170 9.19 -16.33 -18.49
N ASP A 171 9.72 -15.12 -18.63
CA ASP A 171 9.87 -14.45 -19.91
C ASP A 171 11.31 -14.57 -20.41
N ILE A 172 11.45 -14.80 -21.72
CA ILE A 172 12.73 -14.70 -22.41
C ILE A 172 12.62 -13.76 -23.61
N ILE A 173 13.68 -13.00 -23.84
CA ILE A 173 13.87 -12.25 -25.08
C ILE A 173 14.75 -13.11 -25.98
N VAL A 174 14.24 -13.43 -27.18
CA VAL A 174 15.01 -14.17 -28.19
C VAL A 174 15.61 -13.16 -29.15
N ASP A 175 16.91 -12.90 -28.99
CA ASP A 175 17.70 -11.91 -29.72
C ASP A 175 18.17 -12.41 -31.10
N LYS A 176 18.14 -13.72 -31.34
CA LYS A 176 18.55 -14.37 -32.59
C LYS A 176 17.57 -15.45 -33.04
N PRO A 177 17.41 -15.68 -34.35
CA PRO A 177 16.57 -16.75 -34.90
C PRO A 177 16.80 -18.12 -34.22
N GLY A 178 15.73 -18.75 -33.70
CA GLY A 178 15.80 -20.01 -32.96
C GLY A 178 14.47 -20.74 -32.79
N LYS A 179 14.55 -22.03 -32.50
CA LYS A 179 13.45 -22.89 -32.05
C LYS A 179 13.37 -22.86 -30.54
N THR A 180 12.30 -22.31 -29.99
CA THR A 180 12.00 -22.39 -28.56
C THR A 180 11.14 -23.62 -28.29
N SER A 181 11.55 -24.43 -27.31
CA SER A 181 10.85 -25.62 -26.85
C SER A 181 10.69 -25.59 -25.34
N ARG A 182 9.56 -26.13 -24.85
CA ARG A 182 9.34 -26.36 -23.42
C ARG A 182 10.07 -27.64 -23.03
N GLN A 183 10.95 -27.58 -22.05
CA GLN A 183 11.62 -28.77 -21.51
C GLN A 183 11.24 -29.01 -20.06
N ARG A 184 11.19 -30.29 -19.68
CA ARG A 184 11.05 -30.74 -18.30
C ARG A 184 12.36 -31.37 -17.87
N HIS A 185 12.96 -30.86 -16.80
CA HIS A 185 14.16 -31.43 -16.20
C HIS A 185 13.98 -31.52 -14.68
N ASN A 186 14.12 -32.72 -14.11
CA ASN A 186 13.95 -32.98 -12.66
C ASN A 186 12.67 -32.38 -12.03
N GLY A 187 11.54 -32.45 -12.75
CA GLY A 187 10.25 -31.92 -12.27
C GLY A 187 10.06 -30.41 -12.47
N LEU A 188 11.09 -29.68 -12.89
CA LEU A 188 11.02 -28.26 -13.23
C LEU A 188 10.73 -28.08 -14.72
N ILE A 189 9.79 -27.18 -15.04
CA ILE A 189 9.45 -26.79 -16.42
C ILE A 189 10.25 -25.53 -16.76
N GLY A 190 10.99 -25.56 -17.87
CA GLY A 190 11.77 -24.42 -18.37
C GLY A 190 11.64 -24.25 -19.88
N LEU A 191 12.12 -23.11 -20.40
CA LEU A 191 12.27 -22.85 -21.83
C LEU A 191 13.70 -23.16 -22.28
N ARG A 192 13.84 -23.83 -23.43
CA ARG A 192 15.11 -24.00 -24.14
C ARG A 192 14.98 -23.40 -25.53
N THR A 193 15.95 -22.60 -25.94
CA THR A 193 16.03 -22.05 -27.31
C THR A 193 17.22 -22.67 -28.03
N ASP A 194 16.96 -23.41 -29.11
CA ASP A 194 17.97 -23.94 -30.01
C ASP A 194 18.03 -23.03 -31.25
N TYR A 195 19.14 -22.34 -31.50
CA TYR A 195 19.23 -21.36 -32.59
C TYR A 195 19.14 -22.02 -33.98
N GLY A 196 18.30 -21.49 -34.89
CA GLY A 196 18.03 -22.11 -36.20
C GLY A 196 16.65 -21.90 -36.88
N CYS A 197 15.91 -20.80 -36.69
CA CYS A 197 14.76 -20.43 -37.58
C CYS A 197 14.25 -18.97 -37.41
N ASN A 198 13.74 -18.38 -38.51
CA ASN A 198 13.58 -16.95 -38.85
C ASN A 198 12.47 -16.15 -38.13
N ARG A 199 12.38 -16.14 -36.80
CA ARG A 199 11.44 -15.20 -36.13
C ARG A 199 11.96 -14.68 -34.79
N LEU A 200 11.99 -13.34 -34.67
CA LEU A 200 12.33 -12.60 -33.46
C LEU A 200 11.05 -12.29 -32.67
N GLY A 201 11.12 -12.28 -31.33
CA GLY A 201 9.98 -11.94 -30.47
C GLY A 201 10.20 -12.23 -28.99
N ARG A 202 9.29 -11.72 -28.15
CA ARG A 202 9.21 -12.04 -26.73
C ARG A 202 8.35 -13.29 -26.53
N ILE A 203 8.84 -14.26 -25.78
CA ILE A 203 8.12 -15.50 -25.46
C ILE A 203 7.92 -15.57 -23.94
N SER A 204 6.69 -15.78 -23.51
CA SER A 204 6.31 -15.94 -22.11
C SER A 204 5.86 -17.39 -21.86
N LEU A 205 6.43 -18.06 -20.88
CA LEU A 205 5.98 -19.38 -20.42
C LEU A 205 5.19 -19.23 -19.13
N HIS A 206 3.92 -19.65 -19.18
CA HIS A 206 3.05 -19.77 -18.01
C HIS A 206 3.17 -21.19 -17.43
N ILE A 207 3.37 -21.30 -16.11
CA ILE A 207 3.49 -22.57 -15.37
C ILE A 207 2.28 -22.76 -14.48
#